data_AF-A0A552QNN9-F1
#
_entry.id   AF-A0A552QNN9-F1
#
_cell.length_a   1.000
_cell.length_b   1.000
_cell.length_c   1.000
_cell.angle_alpha   90.00
_cell.angle_beta   90.00
_cell.angle_gamma   90.00
#
_symmetry.space_group_name_H-M   'P 1'
#
loop_
_entity.id
_entity.type
_entity.pdbx_description
1 polymer ?
#
loop_
_entity_poly.entity_id
_entity_poly.type
_entity_poly.pdbx_seq_one_letter_code
_entity_poly.pdbx_strand_id
1 'polypeptide(L)'
;MPVLVGVDPVVGVRSVLGGVLEAVQGWLEGDGAGALVVVTRGAVGVGGGGVGVVVCGAPVWGLVRAAQAENPGRFVLVDLDPAGGSFAEVADVVVGSGEPELAVRGGGVLVPRLVEVAVDGAGVGVVPGVVGDGTVLVTGGTGGLGGLVARHLVEVWGVRRVVVAGRRGSGAPGVGELCEELRGLGAEVSVVACDMSVRGAVAGLVEGVGAGLVGVVHAAGAGDNGLVGSMDGARLDRVLGAKADGAWYLHELTRECELAFFVLLSSAGGSVLAAGQANYAAANVFLDALAVQRRAEG
;
A
#
# COMPACT_ATOMS: atom_id res chain seq x y z
N MET A 1 16.93 -14.23 -0.72
CA MET A 1 16.86 -13.40 0.50
C MET A 1 16.25 -14.23 1.63
N PRO A 2 16.83 -14.27 2.83
CA PRO A 2 16.22 -14.99 3.95
C PRO A 2 14.86 -14.36 4.28
N VAL A 3 13.88 -15.21 4.60
CA VAL A 3 12.58 -14.77 5.10
C VAL A 3 12.84 -14.07 6.44
N LEU A 4 12.59 -12.76 6.52
CA LEU A 4 12.80 -11.96 7.72
C LEU A 4 11.72 -12.26 8.76
N VAL A 5 11.72 -13.46 9.32
CA VAL A 5 10.81 -13.83 10.42
C VAL A 5 11.27 -13.10 11.68
N GLY A 6 10.40 -12.25 12.25
CA GLY A 6 10.66 -11.53 13.51
C GLY A 6 11.32 -10.16 13.38
N VAL A 7 11.49 -9.63 12.17
CA VAL A 7 11.89 -8.22 11.95
C VAL A 7 10.65 -7.37 11.81
N ASP A 8 10.63 -6.20 12.46
CA ASP A 8 9.60 -5.17 12.24
C ASP A 8 9.42 -4.94 10.73
N PRO A 9 8.21 -5.19 10.16
CA PRO A 9 7.98 -5.06 8.72
C PRO A 9 8.38 -3.70 8.15
N VAL A 10 8.25 -2.63 8.94
CA VAL A 10 8.64 -1.28 8.54
C VAL A 10 10.16 -1.15 8.32
N VAL A 11 10.95 -1.82 9.17
CA VAL A 11 12.41 -1.89 9.03
C VAL A 11 12.80 -2.87 7.91
N GLY A 12 12.12 -4.01 7.84
CA GLY A 12 12.35 -5.05 6.83
C GLY A 12 12.15 -4.52 5.41
N VAL A 13 11.08 -3.76 5.16
CA VAL A 13 10.80 -3.15 3.84
C VAL A 13 11.95 -2.26 3.38
N ARG A 14 12.48 -1.40 4.26
CA ARG A 14 13.60 -0.51 3.91
C ARG A 14 14.86 -1.27 3.54
N SER A 15 15.21 -2.27 4.35
CA SER A 15 16.39 -3.10 4.10
C SER A 15 16.28 -3.83 2.76
N VAL A 16 15.12 -4.42 2.47
CA VAL A 16 14.87 -5.13 1.21
C VAL A 16 14.88 -4.17 0.02
N LEU A 17 14.15 -3.05 0.09
CA LEU A 17 14.10 -2.09 -1.01
C LEU A 17 15.44 -1.42 -1.28
N GLY A 18 16.22 -1.10 -0.24
CA GLY A 18 17.56 -0.54 -0.39
C GLY A 18 18.48 -1.49 -1.15
N GLY A 19 18.52 -2.77 -0.77
CA GLY A 19 19.34 -3.76 -1.46
C GLY A 19 18.88 -4.04 -2.89
N VAL A 20 17.57 -4.06 -3.16
CA VAL A 20 17.05 -4.20 -4.52
C VAL A 20 17.36 -2.96 -5.36
N LEU A 21 17.22 -1.75 -4.79
CA LEU A 21 17.53 -0.51 -5.50
C LEU A 21 19.00 -0.47 -5.92
N GLU A 22 19.91 -0.80 -5.01
CA GLU A 22 21.35 -0.88 -5.30
C GLU A 22 21.65 -1.88 -6.42
N ALA A 23 21.04 -3.07 -6.38
CA ALA A 23 21.22 -4.08 -7.43
C ALA A 23 20.65 -3.62 -8.78
N VAL A 24 19.50 -2.94 -8.78
CA VAL A 24 18.90 -2.36 -9.99
C VAL A 24 19.78 -1.28 -10.58
N GLN A 25 20.30 -0.36 -9.75
CA GLN A 25 21.16 0.73 -10.20
C GLN A 25 22.49 0.19 -10.74
N GLY A 26 23.15 -0.72 -10.01
CA GLY A 26 24.38 -1.35 -10.47
C GLY A 26 24.22 -2.13 -11.78
N TRP A 27 23.06 -2.78 -11.98
CA TRP A 27 22.74 -3.43 -13.26
C TRP A 27 22.57 -2.46 -14.42
N LEU A 28 21.99 -1.28 -14.17
CA LEU A 28 21.79 -0.24 -15.19
C LEU A 28 23.08 0.49 -15.55
N GLU A 29 24.01 0.63 -14.62
CA GLU A 29 25.33 1.21 -14.85
C GLU A 29 26.25 0.29 -15.65
N GLY A 30 26.03 -1.03 -15.59
CA GLY A 30 26.78 -2.03 -16.34
C GLY A 30 26.49 -2.04 -17.84
N ASP A 31 27.45 -2.54 -18.62
CA ASP A 31 27.36 -2.76 -20.07
C ASP A 31 26.81 -4.15 -20.45
N GLY A 32 26.36 -4.92 -19.46
CA GLY A 32 25.89 -6.29 -19.62
C GLY A 32 24.68 -6.40 -20.55
N ALA A 33 24.77 -7.33 -21.51
CA ALA A 33 23.62 -7.75 -22.31
C ALA A 33 22.70 -8.67 -21.47
N GLY A 34 21.38 -8.47 -21.55
CA GLY A 34 20.38 -9.36 -20.94
C GLY A 34 19.44 -8.65 -19.96
N ALA A 35 18.89 -9.43 -19.03
CA ALA A 35 17.96 -8.95 -18.01
C ALA A 35 18.38 -9.38 -16.60
N LEU A 36 18.19 -8.50 -15.61
CA LEU A 36 18.30 -8.82 -14.20
C LEU A 36 17.01 -9.51 -13.74
N VAL A 37 17.12 -10.74 -13.21
CA VAL A 37 15.99 -11.44 -12.61
C VAL A 37 15.90 -11.11 -11.13
N VAL A 38 14.79 -10.49 -10.72
CA VAL A 38 14.50 -10.17 -9.32
C VAL A 38 13.52 -11.20 -8.77
N VAL A 39 14.00 -11.97 -7.79
CA VAL A 39 13.25 -13.09 -7.21
C VAL A 39 12.71 -12.73 -5.83
N THR A 40 11.40 -12.88 -5.68
CA THR A 40 10.65 -12.75 -4.43
C THR A 40 10.06 -14.11 -4.03
N ARG A 41 9.51 -14.22 -2.82
CA ARG A 41 8.83 -15.44 -2.35
C ARG A 41 7.56 -15.07 -1.60
N GLY A 42 6.42 -15.56 -2.07
CA GLY A 42 5.11 -15.27 -1.48
C GLY A 42 4.78 -13.78 -1.42
N ALA A 43 5.43 -12.93 -2.21
CA ALA A 43 5.23 -11.49 -2.24
C ALA A 43 4.00 -11.07 -3.03
N VAL A 44 3.43 -11.99 -3.83
CA VAL A 44 2.17 -11.77 -4.55
C VAL A 44 1.14 -12.83 -4.20
N GLY A 45 -0.09 -12.40 -3.98
CA GLY A 45 -1.24 -13.28 -3.81
C GLY A 45 -1.59 -13.94 -5.14
N VAL A 46 -1.66 -15.27 -5.16
CA VAL A 46 -2.05 -16.06 -6.34
C VAL A 46 -3.28 -16.88 -6.01
N GLY A 47 -4.33 -16.76 -6.82
CA GLY A 47 -5.61 -17.44 -6.60
C GLY A 47 -6.54 -16.68 -5.66
N GLY A 48 -7.85 -16.87 -5.84
CA GLY A 48 -8.86 -16.30 -4.94
C GLY A 48 -8.89 -17.06 -3.62
N GLY A 49 -8.74 -16.34 -2.51
CA GLY A 49 -8.97 -16.85 -1.16
C GLY A 49 -7.73 -16.82 -0.27
N GLY A 50 -7.77 -15.96 0.75
CA GLY A 50 -7.15 -16.11 2.08
C GLY A 50 -5.68 -16.49 2.25
N VAL A 51 -4.92 -16.79 1.19
CA VAL A 51 -3.50 -17.14 1.30
C VAL A 51 -2.73 -15.87 1.62
N GLY A 52 -2.04 -15.89 2.77
CA GLY A 52 -1.25 -14.76 3.24
C GLY A 52 -0.15 -14.37 2.26
N VAL A 53 0.20 -13.08 2.27
CA VAL A 53 1.28 -12.50 1.46
C VAL A 53 2.40 -12.06 2.40
N VAL A 54 3.65 -12.24 1.97
CA VAL A 54 4.82 -11.71 2.68
C VAL A 54 4.91 -10.21 2.41
N VAL A 55 4.28 -9.42 3.30
CA VAL A 55 4.14 -7.96 3.13
C VAL A 55 5.48 -7.23 2.99
N CYS A 56 6.56 -7.70 3.62
CA CYS A 56 7.89 -7.10 3.44
C CYS A 56 8.47 -7.26 2.03
N GLY A 57 8.08 -8.33 1.31
CA GLY A 57 8.56 -8.63 -0.04
C GLY A 57 7.75 -7.97 -1.14
N ALA A 58 6.48 -7.67 -0.88
CA ALA A 58 5.57 -7.11 -1.89
C ALA A 58 6.05 -5.78 -2.51
N PRO A 59 6.59 -4.80 -1.76
CA PRO A 59 7.02 -3.52 -2.31
C PRO A 59 8.09 -3.61 -3.40
N VAL A 60 8.86 -4.71 -3.42
CA VAL A 60 9.86 -4.99 -4.48
C VAL A 60 9.21 -4.98 -5.86
N TRP A 61 8.00 -5.53 -5.98
CA TRP A 61 7.27 -5.55 -7.25
C TRP A 61 6.96 -4.15 -7.76
N GLY A 62 6.56 -3.22 -6.87
CA GLY A 62 6.32 -1.84 -7.25
C GLY A 62 7.58 -1.12 -7.74
N LEU A 63 8.71 -1.30 -7.02
CA LEU A 63 10.00 -0.71 -7.41
C LEU A 63 10.48 -1.23 -8.75
N VAL A 64 10.45 -2.55 -8.96
CA VAL A 64 10.98 -3.17 -10.19
C VAL A 64 10.06 -2.94 -11.37
N ARG A 65 8.74 -2.85 -11.19
CA ARG A 65 7.81 -2.43 -12.26
C ARG A 65 8.11 -1.02 -12.75
N ALA A 66 8.48 -0.10 -11.86
CA ALA A 66 8.96 1.23 -12.26
C ALA A 66 10.24 1.13 -13.11
N ALA A 67 11.20 0.31 -12.66
CA ALA A 67 12.44 0.07 -13.40
C ALA A 67 12.20 -0.59 -14.78
N GLN A 68 11.25 -1.52 -14.89
CA GLN A 68 10.81 -2.14 -16.15
C GLN A 68 10.19 -1.13 -17.10
N ALA A 69 9.33 -0.25 -16.58
CA ALA A 69 8.69 0.80 -17.38
C ALA A 69 9.71 1.83 -17.90
N GLU A 70 10.75 2.13 -17.12
CA GLU A 70 11.85 3.01 -17.51
C GLU A 70 12.85 2.33 -18.46
N ASN A 71 13.03 1.01 -18.34
CA ASN A 71 14.05 0.25 -19.07
C ASN A 71 13.46 -1.08 -19.61
N PRO A 72 12.67 -1.03 -20.70
CA PRO A 72 12.00 -2.21 -21.24
C PRO A 72 12.98 -3.36 -21.57
N GLY A 73 12.63 -4.58 -21.12
CA GLY A 73 13.42 -5.80 -21.39
C GLY A 73 14.66 -5.98 -20.50
N ARG A 74 14.96 -5.06 -19.58
CA ARG A 74 16.15 -5.15 -18.71
C ARG A 74 15.92 -5.87 -17.39
N PHE A 75 14.68 -6.20 -17.05
CA PHE A 75 14.32 -6.82 -15.76
C PHE A 75 13.19 -7.84 -15.91
N VAL A 76 13.26 -8.92 -15.12
CA VAL A 76 12.21 -9.94 -14.99
C VAL A 76 11.88 -10.11 -13.51
N LEU A 77 10.59 -10.07 -13.15
CA LEU A 77 10.10 -10.36 -11.80
C LEU A 77 9.63 -11.80 -11.69
N VAL A 78 10.07 -12.50 -10.65
CA VAL A 78 9.63 -13.86 -10.35
C VAL A 78 9.26 -13.94 -8.87
N ASP A 79 8.05 -14.40 -8.55
CA ASP A 79 7.69 -14.75 -7.17
C ASP A 79 7.57 -16.26 -7.01
N LEU A 80 8.43 -16.83 -6.17
CA LEU A 80 8.46 -18.26 -5.87
C LEU A 80 7.41 -18.66 -4.84
N ASP A 81 7.11 -19.95 -4.82
CA ASP A 81 6.17 -20.56 -3.89
C ASP A 81 6.60 -20.31 -2.43
N PRO A 82 5.70 -19.83 -1.55
CA PRO A 82 6.02 -19.69 -0.13
C PRO A 82 6.41 -21.02 0.53
N ALA A 83 5.94 -22.16 0.03
CA ALA A 83 6.23 -23.49 0.59
C ALA A 83 7.65 -24.00 0.28
N GLY A 84 8.36 -23.43 -0.70
CA GLY A 84 9.73 -23.84 -1.01
C GLY A 84 10.13 -23.69 -2.49
N GLY A 85 11.21 -24.38 -2.87
CA GLY A 85 11.81 -24.33 -4.20
C GLY A 85 12.84 -23.21 -4.39
N SER A 86 13.66 -23.33 -5.42
CA SER A 86 14.73 -22.39 -5.77
C SER A 86 14.56 -21.85 -7.19
N PHE A 87 15.13 -20.68 -7.47
CA PHE A 87 15.11 -20.12 -8.82
C PHE A 87 15.82 -21.04 -9.83
N ALA A 88 16.88 -21.74 -9.42
CA ALA A 88 17.62 -22.64 -10.30
C ALA A 88 16.75 -23.78 -10.88
N GLU A 89 15.75 -24.24 -10.13
CA GLU A 89 14.82 -25.29 -10.57
C GLU A 89 13.85 -24.82 -11.67
N VAL A 90 13.65 -23.51 -11.79
CA VAL A 90 12.63 -22.90 -12.66
C VAL A 90 13.23 -21.94 -13.70
N ALA A 91 14.55 -21.77 -13.72
CA ALA A 91 15.26 -20.78 -14.53
C ALA A 91 14.97 -20.96 -16.03
N ASP A 92 15.05 -22.19 -16.54
CA ASP A 92 14.79 -22.48 -17.96
C ASP A 92 13.36 -22.16 -18.36
N VAL A 93 12.39 -22.42 -17.49
CA VAL A 93 10.97 -22.14 -17.74
C VAL A 93 10.70 -20.62 -17.70
N VAL A 94 11.30 -19.91 -16.74
CA VAL A 94 11.21 -18.46 -16.64
C VAL A 94 11.82 -17.79 -17.87
N VAL A 95 13.02 -18.20 -18.28
CA VAL A 95 13.69 -17.63 -19.46
C VAL A 95 12.95 -17.99 -20.74
N GLY A 96 12.47 -19.23 -20.87
CA GLY A 96 11.73 -19.71 -22.03
C GLY A 96 10.34 -19.08 -22.21
N SER A 97 9.72 -18.53 -21.17
CA SER A 97 8.40 -17.90 -21.27
C SER A 97 8.43 -16.54 -22.00
N GLY A 98 9.54 -15.80 -21.88
CA GLY A 98 9.65 -14.43 -22.38
C GLY A 98 8.77 -13.40 -21.66
N GLU A 99 8.16 -13.76 -20.54
CA GLU A 99 7.26 -12.89 -19.78
C GLU A 99 8.05 -12.02 -18.78
N PRO A 100 7.69 -10.74 -18.60
CA PRO A 100 8.41 -9.82 -17.70
C PRO A 100 8.08 -10.03 -16.22
N GLU A 101 6.96 -10.69 -15.91
CA GLU A 101 6.46 -10.91 -14.56
C GLU A 101 5.87 -12.32 -14.45
N LEU A 102 6.28 -13.09 -13.45
CA LEU A 102 5.80 -14.45 -13.24
C LEU A 102 5.62 -14.77 -11.75
N ALA A 103 4.67 -15.64 -11.44
CA ALA A 103 4.60 -16.35 -10.18
C ALA A 103 4.72 -17.86 -10.42
N VAL A 104 5.52 -18.55 -9.61
CA VAL A 104 5.64 -20.01 -9.67
C VAL A 104 5.00 -20.61 -8.43
N ARG A 105 4.03 -21.51 -8.62
CA ARG A 105 3.29 -22.21 -7.55
C ARG A 105 3.15 -23.68 -7.89
N GLY A 106 3.53 -24.58 -6.99
CA GLY A 106 3.41 -26.03 -7.20
C GLY A 106 4.02 -26.53 -8.53
N GLY A 107 5.08 -25.88 -9.01
CA GLY A 107 5.73 -26.18 -10.30
C GLY A 107 5.05 -25.59 -11.54
N GLY A 108 3.89 -24.95 -11.40
CA GLY A 108 3.21 -24.22 -12.47
C GLY A 108 3.63 -22.75 -12.55
N VAL A 109 3.67 -22.20 -13.77
CA VAL A 109 3.95 -20.79 -14.04
C VAL A 109 2.64 -20.04 -14.27
N LEU A 110 2.48 -18.93 -13.56
CA LEU A 110 1.38 -17.99 -13.71
C LEU A 110 1.90 -16.62 -14.10
N VAL A 111 1.13 -15.92 -14.93
CA VAL A 111 1.50 -14.61 -15.46
C VAL A 111 0.39 -13.62 -15.10
N PRO A 112 0.69 -12.45 -14.52
CA PRO A 112 -0.33 -11.48 -14.13
C PRO A 112 -1.00 -10.89 -15.38
N ARG A 113 -2.33 -10.74 -15.29
CA ARG A 113 -3.17 -10.08 -16.29
C ARG A 113 -4.19 -9.21 -15.59
N LEU A 114 -4.39 -8.00 -16.11
CA LEU A 114 -5.53 -7.18 -15.72
C LEU A 114 -6.76 -7.71 -16.44
N VAL A 115 -7.82 -7.91 -15.67
CA VAL A 115 -9.10 -8.39 -16.17
C VAL A 115 -10.18 -7.41 -15.73
N GLU A 116 -11.23 -7.29 -16.53
CA GLU A 116 -12.43 -6.60 -16.11
C GLU A 116 -13.09 -7.37 -14.96
N VAL A 117 -13.39 -6.68 -13.88
CA VAL A 117 -14.13 -7.26 -12.74
C VAL A 117 -15.57 -6.80 -12.88
N ALA A 118 -16.47 -7.75 -13.15
CA ALA A 118 -17.89 -7.48 -13.09
C ALA A 118 -18.26 -7.15 -11.65
N VAL A 119 -18.74 -5.93 -11.42
CA VAL A 119 -19.38 -5.56 -10.16
C VAL A 119 -20.85 -5.90 -10.34
N ASP A 120 -21.36 -6.85 -9.54
CA ASP A 120 -22.77 -7.18 -9.58
C ASP A 120 -23.60 -5.90 -9.38
N GLY A 121 -24.49 -5.62 -10.33
CA GLY A 121 -25.28 -4.37 -10.42
C GLY A 121 -26.21 -4.11 -9.24
N ALA A 122 -26.25 -4.99 -8.24
CA ALA A 122 -26.61 -4.61 -6.87
C ALA A 122 -25.47 -3.75 -6.32
N GLY A 123 -25.34 -2.53 -6.86
CA GLY A 123 -24.24 -1.61 -6.56
C GLY A 123 -23.99 -1.59 -5.07
N VAL A 124 -22.71 -1.73 -4.66
CA VAL A 124 -22.24 -1.85 -3.27
C VAL A 124 -23.26 -1.19 -2.37
N GLY A 125 -24.18 -2.00 -1.84
CA GLY A 125 -25.33 -1.43 -1.15
C GLY A 125 -24.72 -0.61 -0.04
N VAL A 126 -24.90 0.71 -0.08
CA VAL A 126 -24.61 1.54 1.09
C VAL A 126 -25.49 0.92 2.14
N VAL A 127 -24.91 0.12 3.03
CA VAL A 127 -25.67 -0.48 4.12
C VAL A 127 -25.82 0.69 5.10
N PRO A 128 -26.99 1.34 5.14
CA PRO A 128 -27.12 2.55 5.94
C PRO A 128 -26.90 2.15 7.40
N GLY A 129 -26.04 2.90 8.10
CA GLY A 129 -25.74 2.62 9.51
C GLY A 129 -24.67 1.56 9.76
N VAL A 130 -23.85 1.16 8.77
CA VAL A 130 -22.67 0.29 8.98
C VAL A 130 -21.80 0.72 10.16
N VAL A 131 -21.71 2.02 10.40
CA VAL A 131 -20.88 2.60 11.46
C VAL A 131 -21.68 3.08 12.68
N GLY A 132 -23.02 3.06 12.64
CA GLY A 132 -23.88 3.62 13.70
C GLY A 132 -23.44 5.03 14.15
N ASP A 133 -23.34 5.22 15.47
CA ASP A 133 -22.81 6.44 16.09
C ASP A 133 -21.28 6.42 16.28
N GLY A 134 -20.58 5.45 15.66
CA GLY A 134 -19.14 5.31 15.75
C GLY A 134 -18.37 6.38 14.95
N THR A 135 -17.10 6.51 15.28
CA THR A 135 -16.18 7.47 14.68
C THR A 135 -15.38 6.85 13.55
N VAL A 136 -15.27 7.55 12.42
CA VAL A 136 -14.42 7.18 11.29
C VAL A 136 -13.17 8.07 11.28
N LEU A 137 -12.00 7.44 11.26
CA LEU A 137 -10.71 8.11 11.12
C LEU A 137 -10.29 8.17 9.65
N VAL A 138 -10.02 9.37 9.14
CA VAL A 138 -9.51 9.61 7.78
C VAL A 138 -8.11 10.24 7.85
N THR A 139 -7.06 9.44 7.64
CA THR A 139 -5.69 9.96 7.57
C THR A 139 -5.39 10.52 6.19
N GLY A 140 -4.57 11.57 6.11
CA GLY A 140 -4.51 12.38 4.88
C GLY A 140 -5.82 13.13 4.59
N GLY A 141 -6.75 13.17 5.56
CA GLY A 141 -8.07 13.80 5.42
C GLY A 141 -8.01 15.31 5.18
N THR A 142 -6.89 15.95 5.53
CA THR A 142 -6.64 17.37 5.24
C THR A 142 -6.10 17.60 3.81
N GLY A 143 -6.01 16.56 2.98
CA GLY A 143 -5.59 16.62 1.58
C GLY A 143 -6.78 16.48 0.62
N GLY A 144 -6.53 16.65 -0.69
CA GLY A 144 -7.59 16.64 -1.71
C GLY A 144 -8.43 15.36 -1.70
N LEU A 145 -7.79 14.20 -1.93
CA LEU A 145 -8.50 12.91 -1.96
C LEU A 145 -9.13 12.55 -0.60
N GLY A 146 -8.39 12.72 0.50
CA GLY A 146 -8.90 12.42 1.84
C GLY A 146 -10.13 13.27 2.20
N GLY A 147 -10.15 14.55 1.83
CA GLY A 147 -11.30 15.43 2.04
C GLY A 147 -12.51 15.04 1.19
N LEU A 148 -12.30 14.60 -0.06
CA LEU A 148 -13.38 14.06 -0.90
C LEU A 148 -13.97 12.77 -0.31
N VAL A 149 -13.12 11.88 0.22
CA VAL A 149 -13.61 10.67 0.90
C VAL A 149 -14.37 11.02 2.17
N ALA A 150 -13.92 12.00 2.96
CA ALA A 150 -14.64 12.46 4.14
C ALA A 150 -16.04 12.99 3.80
N ARG A 151 -16.18 13.76 2.71
CA ARG A 151 -17.49 14.20 2.19
C ARG A 151 -18.37 13.02 1.82
N HIS A 152 -17.85 12.08 1.04
CA HIS A 152 -18.59 10.89 0.63
C HIS A 152 -19.06 10.05 1.82
N LEU A 153 -18.24 9.92 2.86
CA LEU A 153 -18.61 9.22 4.09
C LEU A 153 -19.78 9.91 4.80
N VAL A 154 -19.77 11.23 4.89
CA VAL A 154 -20.87 11.98 5.56
C VAL A 154 -22.14 12.01 4.71
N GLU A 155 -22.03 12.35 3.42
CA GLU A 155 -23.19 12.53 2.54
C GLU A 155 -23.85 11.22 2.14
N VAL A 156 -23.05 10.21 1.78
CA VAL A 156 -23.54 8.97 1.20
C VAL A 156 -23.67 7.87 2.26
N TRP A 157 -22.67 7.72 3.12
CA TRP A 157 -22.67 6.68 4.15
C TRP A 157 -23.30 7.12 5.48
N GLY A 158 -23.67 8.40 5.61
CA GLY A 158 -24.33 8.95 6.79
C GLY A 158 -23.45 8.98 8.04
N VAL A 159 -22.12 8.94 7.90
CA VAL A 159 -21.18 9.00 9.02
C VAL A 159 -21.34 10.32 9.77
N ARG A 160 -21.49 10.27 11.11
CA ARG A 160 -21.75 11.46 11.94
C ARG A 160 -20.57 11.90 12.79
N ARG A 161 -19.55 11.05 13.01
CA ARG A 161 -18.33 11.42 13.72
C ARG A 161 -17.12 11.14 12.84
N VAL A 162 -16.41 12.20 12.47
CA VAL A 162 -15.24 12.11 11.58
C VAL A 162 -14.04 12.76 12.23
N VAL A 163 -12.95 12.00 12.34
CA VAL A 163 -11.63 12.55 12.68
C VAL A 163 -10.82 12.64 11.40
N VAL A 164 -10.44 13.85 11.01
CA VAL A 164 -9.50 14.06 9.89
C VAL A 164 -8.10 14.29 10.44
N ALA A 165 -7.14 13.48 10.02
CA ALA A 165 -5.76 13.54 10.49
C ALA A 165 -4.79 13.87 9.36
N GLY A 166 -3.80 14.70 9.66
CA GLY A 166 -2.70 15.01 8.75
C GLY A 166 -1.67 15.91 9.41
N ARG A 167 -0.43 15.93 8.90
CA ARG A 167 0.71 16.62 9.55
C ARG A 167 0.43 18.08 9.90
N ARG A 168 -0.30 18.81 9.05
CA ARG A 168 -0.61 20.24 9.24
C ARG A 168 -1.81 20.49 10.15
N GLY A 169 -2.61 19.47 10.46
CA GLY A 169 -3.86 19.61 11.23
C GLY A 169 -4.72 20.76 10.72
N SER A 170 -5.22 21.59 11.65
CA SER A 170 -6.05 22.77 11.36
C SER A 170 -5.34 23.86 10.54
N GLY A 171 -4.01 23.81 10.42
CA GLY A 171 -3.23 24.72 9.56
C GLY A 171 -3.15 24.28 8.10
N ALA A 172 -3.80 23.18 7.71
CA ALA A 172 -3.83 22.75 6.32
C ALA A 172 -4.73 23.67 5.46
N PRO A 173 -4.29 24.10 4.26
CA PRO A 173 -5.13 24.87 3.34
C PRO A 173 -6.45 24.15 3.04
N GLY A 174 -7.56 24.88 3.13
CA GLY A 174 -8.91 24.37 2.84
C GLY A 174 -9.53 23.46 3.92
N VAL A 175 -8.83 23.14 5.01
CA VAL A 175 -9.37 22.24 6.05
C VAL A 175 -10.52 22.89 6.84
N GLY A 176 -10.48 24.21 7.03
CA GLY A 176 -11.55 24.96 7.69
C GLY A 176 -12.86 24.87 6.91
N GLU A 177 -12.80 25.16 5.61
CA GLU A 177 -13.94 25.04 4.67
C GLU A 177 -14.51 23.61 4.66
N LEU A 178 -13.63 22.60 4.57
CA LEU A 178 -14.06 21.20 4.68
C LEU A 178 -14.80 20.92 6.00
N CYS A 179 -14.29 21.41 7.13
CA CYS A 179 -14.93 21.18 8.43
C CYS A 179 -16.28 21.88 8.54
N GLU A 180 -16.42 23.09 8.01
CA GLU A 180 -17.69 23.82 7.98
C GLU A 180 -18.71 23.10 7.11
N GLU A 181 -18.31 22.63 5.94
CA GLU A 181 -19.14 21.85 5.03
C GLU A 181 -19.66 20.56 5.68
N LEU A 182 -18.77 19.74 6.23
CA LEU A 182 -19.13 18.48 6.89
C LEU A 182 -20.03 18.71 8.11
N ARG A 183 -19.81 19.80 8.88
CA ARG A 183 -20.71 20.19 9.99
C ARG A 183 -22.08 20.65 9.49
N GLY A 184 -22.13 21.39 8.38
CA GLY A 184 -23.38 21.77 7.72
C GLY A 184 -24.20 20.56 7.25
N LEU A 185 -23.53 19.45 6.94
CA LEU A 185 -24.13 18.16 6.63
C LEU A 185 -24.52 17.34 7.88
N GLY A 186 -24.28 17.86 9.08
CA GLY A 186 -24.65 17.25 10.35
C GLY A 186 -23.62 16.30 10.96
N ALA A 187 -22.34 16.38 10.56
CA ALA A 187 -21.26 15.61 11.18
C ALA A 187 -20.51 16.43 12.26
N GLU A 188 -20.13 15.75 13.34
CA GLU A 188 -19.11 16.20 14.28
C GLU A 188 -17.73 15.93 13.67
N VAL A 189 -16.92 16.99 13.52
CA VAL A 189 -15.60 16.90 12.88
C VAL A 189 -14.51 17.42 13.81
N SER A 190 -13.51 16.58 14.04
CA SER A 190 -12.26 16.93 14.71
C SER A 190 -11.08 16.86 13.72
N VAL A 191 -10.15 17.79 13.87
CA VAL A 191 -8.93 17.84 13.05
C VAL A 191 -7.74 17.59 13.96
N VAL A 192 -6.94 16.58 13.65
CA VAL A 192 -5.77 16.19 14.44
C VAL A 192 -4.49 16.35 13.63
N ALA A 193 -3.54 17.11 14.17
CA ALA A 193 -2.19 17.15 13.64
C ALA A 193 -1.48 15.83 13.97
N CYS A 194 -1.16 15.02 12.97
CA CYS A 194 -0.51 13.73 13.15
C CYS A 194 0.46 13.44 12.00
N ASP A 195 1.69 13.06 12.34
CA ASP A 195 2.63 12.48 11.39
C ASP A 195 2.49 10.96 11.36
N MET A 196 1.98 10.43 10.24
CA MET A 196 1.74 9.00 10.08
C MET A 196 3.02 8.17 10.03
N SER A 197 4.19 8.79 9.80
CA SER A 197 5.49 8.11 9.83
C SER A 197 6.03 7.90 11.25
N VAL A 198 5.36 8.43 12.28
CA VAL A 198 5.79 8.34 13.68
C VAL A 198 4.82 7.47 14.47
N ARG A 199 5.22 6.23 14.79
CA ARG A 199 4.36 5.25 15.50
C ARG A 199 3.71 5.81 16.77
N GLY A 200 4.45 6.55 17.59
CA GLY A 200 3.92 7.16 18.81
C GLY A 200 2.84 8.23 18.54
N ALA A 201 2.94 8.97 17.45
CA ALA A 201 1.92 9.93 17.04
C ALA A 201 0.66 9.22 16.56
N VAL A 202 0.81 8.11 15.80
CA VAL A 202 -0.32 7.28 15.36
C VAL A 202 -1.00 6.61 16.55
N ALA A 203 -0.24 6.14 17.55
CA ALA A 203 -0.80 5.61 18.80
C ALA A 203 -1.65 6.65 19.52
N GLY A 204 -1.11 7.86 19.75
CA GLY A 204 -1.87 8.95 20.39
C GLY A 204 -3.10 9.39 19.58
N LEU A 205 -3.05 9.31 18.24
CA LEU A 205 -4.20 9.55 17.38
C LEU A 205 -5.29 8.49 17.59
N VAL A 206 -4.95 7.19 17.57
CA VAL A 206 -5.92 6.10 17.76
C VAL A 206 -6.50 6.13 19.18
N GLU A 207 -5.65 6.31 20.20
CA GLU A 207 -6.07 6.46 21.60
C GLU A 207 -6.98 7.67 21.80
N GLY A 208 -6.70 8.79 21.14
CA GLY A 208 -7.51 10.00 21.19
C GLY A 208 -8.89 9.85 20.55
N VAL A 209 -9.06 8.95 19.58
CA VAL A 209 -10.39 8.58 19.05
C VAL A 209 -11.12 7.66 20.04
N GLY A 210 -10.40 6.75 20.69
CA GLY A 210 -10.92 5.88 21.75
C GLY A 210 -11.80 4.73 21.24
N ALA A 211 -12.54 4.11 22.16
CA ALA A 211 -13.33 2.89 21.91
C ALA A 211 -14.48 3.06 20.89
N GLY A 212 -14.78 4.29 20.46
CA GLY A 212 -15.77 4.57 19.42
C GLY A 212 -15.24 4.42 17.99
N LEU A 213 -13.97 4.07 17.77
CA LEU A 213 -13.41 3.89 16.43
C LEU A 213 -14.03 2.67 15.72
N VAL A 214 -14.76 2.90 14.63
CA VAL A 214 -15.45 1.85 13.85
C VAL A 214 -15.00 1.78 12.39
N GLY A 215 -14.22 2.75 11.92
CA GLY A 215 -13.77 2.78 10.54
C GLY A 215 -12.47 3.53 10.36
N VAL A 216 -11.59 3.01 9.53
CA VAL A 216 -10.33 3.66 9.15
C VAL A 216 -10.28 3.82 7.64
N VAL A 217 -9.95 5.02 7.18
CA VAL A 217 -9.53 5.29 5.81
C VAL A 217 -8.13 5.89 5.83
N HIS A 218 -7.18 5.18 5.24
CA HIS A 218 -5.81 5.63 5.11
C HIS A 218 -5.58 6.26 3.73
N ALA A 219 -5.71 7.58 3.67
CA ALA A 219 -5.41 8.40 2.48
C ALA A 219 -4.10 9.19 2.60
N ALA A 220 -3.35 9.00 3.68
CA ALA A 220 -2.05 9.64 3.84
C ALA A 220 -1.06 9.16 2.76
N GLY A 221 -0.28 10.12 2.26
CA GLY A 221 0.72 9.86 1.24
C GLY A 221 1.43 11.15 0.84
N ALA A 222 2.64 11.00 0.32
CA ALA A 222 3.40 12.04 -0.32
C ALA A 222 3.92 11.51 -1.67
N GLY A 223 4.06 12.40 -2.64
CA GLY A 223 4.75 12.09 -3.90
C GLY A 223 6.18 12.61 -3.85
N ASP A 224 7.11 11.87 -4.43
CA ASP A 224 8.49 12.27 -4.64
C ASP A 224 8.99 11.54 -5.90
N ASN A 225 8.52 12.01 -7.05
CA ASN A 225 8.81 11.37 -8.33
C ASN A 225 10.30 11.50 -8.68
N GLY A 226 10.84 10.47 -9.34
CA GLY A 226 12.21 10.39 -9.80
C GLY A 226 12.46 9.06 -10.50
N LEU A 227 13.32 9.08 -11.51
CA LEU A 227 13.76 7.87 -12.20
C LEU A 227 14.50 6.94 -11.22
N VAL A 228 14.48 5.64 -11.47
CA VAL A 228 15.11 4.65 -10.61
C VAL A 228 16.62 4.89 -10.47
N GLY A 229 17.27 5.40 -11.52
CA GLY A 229 18.70 5.75 -11.50
C GLY A 229 19.08 6.93 -10.61
N SER A 230 18.12 7.77 -10.20
CA SER A 230 18.34 8.88 -9.25
C SER A 230 17.56 8.73 -7.95
N MET A 231 16.94 7.58 -7.74
CA MET A 231 16.26 7.23 -6.50
C MET A 231 17.30 6.98 -5.41
N ASP A 232 17.02 7.46 -4.19
CA ASP A 232 17.87 7.24 -3.03
C ASP A 232 17.03 6.77 -1.83
N GLY A 233 17.70 6.32 -0.77
CA GLY A 233 17.03 5.85 0.45
C GLY A 233 16.15 6.92 1.10
N ALA A 234 16.55 8.19 1.03
CA ALA A 234 15.77 9.27 1.64
C ALA A 234 14.46 9.54 0.87
N ARG A 235 14.47 9.43 -0.46
CA ARG A 235 13.27 9.50 -1.33
C ARG A 235 12.35 8.31 -1.11
N LEU A 236 12.89 7.12 -0.90
CA LEU A 236 12.10 5.94 -0.50
C LEU A 236 11.44 6.18 0.86
N ASP A 237 12.23 6.54 1.87
CA ASP A 237 11.78 6.72 3.25
C ASP A 237 10.66 7.76 3.38
N ARG A 238 10.78 8.89 2.67
CA ARG A 238 9.75 9.95 2.70
C ARG A 238 8.39 9.46 2.21
N VAL A 239 8.35 8.64 1.17
CA VAL A 239 7.10 8.16 0.56
C VAL A 239 6.56 6.96 1.33
N LEU A 240 7.42 6.04 1.75
CA LEU A 240 7.05 4.88 2.57
C LEU A 240 6.50 5.31 3.93
N GLY A 241 7.16 6.25 4.62
CA GLY A 241 6.79 6.66 5.97
C GLY A 241 5.35 7.15 6.10
N ALA A 242 4.91 8.02 5.19
CA ALA A 242 3.55 8.55 5.27
C ALA A 242 2.46 7.54 4.87
N LYS A 243 2.83 6.50 4.09
CA LYS A 243 1.90 5.58 3.43
C LYS A 243 2.02 4.15 3.98
N ALA A 244 3.12 3.46 3.70
CA ALA A 244 3.33 2.07 4.13
C ALA A 244 3.42 1.97 5.65
N ASP A 245 4.30 2.76 6.28
CA ASP A 245 4.51 2.69 7.73
C ASP A 245 3.25 3.14 8.48
N GLY A 246 2.64 4.24 8.06
CA GLY A 246 1.39 4.72 8.62
C GLY A 246 0.25 3.70 8.54
N ALA A 247 0.15 2.96 7.42
CA ALA A 247 -0.83 1.89 7.29
C ALA A 247 -0.50 0.69 8.19
N TRP A 248 0.79 0.32 8.32
CA TRP A 248 1.24 -0.73 9.23
C TRP A 248 0.93 -0.40 10.70
N TYR A 249 1.24 0.82 11.14
CA TYR A 249 0.96 1.28 12.50
C TYR A 249 -0.54 1.29 12.78
N LEU A 250 -1.36 1.79 11.85
CA LEU A 250 -2.81 1.70 11.97
C LEU A 250 -3.27 0.24 12.04
N HIS A 251 -2.71 -0.65 11.22
CA HIS A 251 -3.03 -2.07 11.29
C HIS A 251 -2.78 -2.64 12.69
N GLU A 252 -1.59 -2.43 13.26
CA GLU A 252 -1.22 -2.94 14.58
C GLU A 252 -2.08 -2.35 15.71
N LEU A 253 -2.25 -1.02 15.71
CA LEU A 253 -2.92 -0.28 16.78
C LEU A 253 -4.44 -0.44 16.76
N THR A 254 -5.00 -1.03 15.70
CA THR A 254 -6.45 -1.26 15.57
C THR A 254 -6.82 -2.73 15.45
N ARG A 255 -5.89 -3.66 15.77
CA ARG A 255 -6.16 -5.12 15.73
C ARG A 255 -7.33 -5.53 16.63
N GLU A 256 -7.42 -4.92 17.80
CA GLU A 256 -8.45 -5.22 18.80
C GLU A 256 -9.72 -4.35 18.63
N CYS A 257 -9.76 -3.48 17.62
CA CYS A 257 -10.94 -2.67 17.33
C CYS A 257 -11.90 -3.44 16.44
N GLU A 258 -13.19 -3.43 16.78
CA GLU A 258 -14.27 -3.96 15.92
C GLU A 258 -14.55 -2.98 14.76
N LEU A 259 -13.64 -2.93 13.79
CA LEU A 259 -13.78 -2.07 12.62
C LEU A 259 -14.76 -2.67 11.62
N ALA A 260 -15.76 -1.87 11.23
CA ALA A 260 -16.63 -2.19 10.12
C ALA A 260 -15.90 -2.14 8.76
N PHE A 261 -14.87 -1.29 8.65
CA PHE A 261 -13.98 -1.25 7.48
C PHE A 261 -12.59 -0.69 7.80
N PHE A 262 -11.61 -1.15 7.02
CA PHE A 262 -10.24 -0.64 6.99
C PHE A 262 -9.83 -0.45 5.53
N VAL A 263 -9.94 0.80 5.05
CA VAL A 263 -9.75 1.16 3.65
C VAL A 263 -8.37 1.77 3.44
N LEU A 264 -7.60 1.22 2.50
CA LEU A 264 -6.29 1.71 2.10
C LEU A 264 -6.38 2.34 0.71
N LEU A 265 -6.07 3.63 0.59
CA LEU A 265 -6.01 4.27 -0.73
C LEU A 265 -4.67 3.93 -1.39
N SER A 266 -4.68 2.87 -2.18
CA SER A 266 -3.60 2.47 -3.08
C SER A 266 -3.62 3.28 -4.38
N SER A 267 -2.86 2.86 -5.40
CA SER A 267 -2.79 3.51 -6.69
C SER A 267 -2.49 2.52 -7.81
N ALA A 268 -3.10 2.75 -8.98
CA ALA A 268 -2.75 2.07 -10.23
C ALA A 268 -1.27 2.25 -10.62
N GLY A 269 -0.59 3.29 -10.09
CA GLY A 269 0.86 3.47 -10.22
C GLY A 269 1.70 2.29 -9.69
N GLY A 270 1.14 1.43 -8.84
CA GLY A 270 1.79 0.16 -8.45
C GLY A 270 1.73 -0.96 -9.50
N SER A 271 0.99 -0.77 -10.59
CA SER A 271 0.70 -1.82 -11.58
C SER A 271 0.87 -1.40 -13.05
N VAL A 272 0.44 -0.21 -13.47
CA VAL A 272 0.33 0.14 -14.91
C VAL A 272 1.12 1.36 -15.38
N LEU A 273 1.52 2.27 -14.48
CA LEU A 273 2.13 3.56 -14.85
C LEU A 273 3.24 3.95 -13.88
N ALA A 274 4.18 3.04 -13.64
CA ALA A 274 5.15 3.17 -12.55
C ALA A 274 6.42 3.97 -12.92
N ALA A 275 6.63 4.34 -14.19
CA ALA A 275 7.85 5.04 -14.62
C ALA A 275 8.04 6.36 -13.86
N GLY A 276 9.22 6.56 -13.28
CA GLY A 276 9.54 7.72 -12.44
C GLY A 276 8.88 7.70 -11.06
N GLN A 277 8.30 6.57 -10.65
CA GLN A 277 7.50 6.45 -9.42
C GLN A 277 7.87 5.23 -8.57
N ALA A 278 9.13 4.77 -8.61
CA ALA A 278 9.53 3.53 -7.93
C ALA A 278 9.19 3.49 -6.43
N ASN A 279 9.41 4.58 -5.70
CA ASN A 279 9.06 4.72 -4.28
C ASN A 279 7.53 4.71 -4.03
N TYR A 280 6.78 5.40 -4.88
CA TYR A 280 5.33 5.48 -4.80
C TYR A 280 4.67 4.16 -5.17
N ALA A 281 5.14 3.50 -6.23
CA ALA A 281 4.70 2.16 -6.61
C ALA A 281 4.97 1.15 -5.49
N ALA A 282 6.18 1.14 -4.92
CA ALA A 282 6.53 0.30 -3.78
C ALA A 282 5.60 0.51 -2.57
N ALA A 283 5.32 1.77 -2.22
CA ALA A 283 4.43 2.10 -1.11
C ALA A 283 2.98 1.70 -1.35
N ASN A 284 2.47 1.75 -2.59
CA ASN A 284 1.10 1.32 -2.89
C ASN A 284 0.97 -0.21 -2.96
N VAL A 285 1.96 -0.91 -3.52
CA VAL A 285 1.98 -2.39 -3.51
C VAL A 285 2.07 -2.94 -2.08
N PHE A 286 2.72 -2.22 -1.15
CA PHE A 286 2.64 -2.54 0.28
C PHE A 286 1.20 -2.54 0.79
N LEU A 287 0.40 -1.52 0.43
CA LEU A 287 -1.00 -1.40 0.86
C LEU A 287 -1.84 -2.55 0.31
N ASP A 288 -1.62 -2.93 -0.95
CA ASP A 288 -2.31 -4.05 -1.58
C ASP A 288 -2.03 -5.35 -0.81
N ALA A 289 -0.76 -5.60 -0.46
CA ALA A 289 -0.35 -6.76 0.31
C ALA A 289 -0.90 -6.73 1.75
N LEU A 290 -0.90 -5.57 2.41
CA LEU A 290 -1.47 -5.41 3.75
C LEU A 290 -2.99 -5.66 3.76
N ALA A 291 -3.70 -5.25 2.72
CA ALA A 291 -5.13 -5.55 2.60
C ALA A 291 -5.39 -7.06 2.51
N VAL A 292 -4.57 -7.79 1.73
CA VAL A 292 -4.64 -9.25 1.65
C VAL A 292 -4.30 -9.89 3.00
N GLN A 293 -3.24 -9.42 3.68
CA GLN A 293 -2.86 -9.92 5.00
C GLN A 293 -3.98 -9.74 6.02
N ARG A 294 -4.58 -8.53 6.11
CA ARG A 294 -5.70 -8.28 7.03
C ARG A 294 -6.86 -9.24 6.75
N ARG A 295 -7.25 -9.43 5.49
CA ARG A 295 -8.31 -10.38 5.12
C ARG A 295 -8.01 -11.83 5.52
N ALA A 296 -6.74 -12.24 5.49
CA ALA A 296 -6.33 -13.58 5.90
C ALA A 296 -6.34 -13.76 7.42
N GLU A 297 -6.18 -12.69 8.19
CA GLU A 297 -6.19 -12.71 9.66
C GLU A 297 -7.59 -12.57 10.28
N GLY A 298 -8.56 -12.06 9.52
CA GLY A 298 -9.95 -11.83 9.96
C GLY A 298 -10.28 -10.35 10.15
#